data_AF-A0AAD5VQA0-F1
#
_entry.id   AF-A0AAD5VQA0-F1
#
_cell.length_a   1.000
_cell.length_b   1.000
_cell.length_c   1.000
_cell.angle_alpha   90.00
_cell.angle_beta   90.00
_cell.angle_gamma   90.00
#
_symmetry.space_group_name_H-M   'P 1'
#
loop_
_entity.id
_entity.type
_entity.pdbx_description
1 polymer ?
#
loop_
_entity_poly.entity_id
_entity_poly.type
_entity_poly.pdbx_seq_one_letter_code
_entity_poly.pdbx_strand_id
1 'polypeptide(L)'
;MDVWDANSISSAFTSHPCLVSQQTRCSGAQCINNLCDSDGCDFNSFRLGEKGFYGKNMELNTDQRFTVVTQFISSDNTTTGTLSEIRRLYIQNGQIIQNSKVNVPGIDSTTDSITDTYCEEQELAFNNTNTFRQPGGLAHVRSNMAKGMVMVMSIWNDHDGNMLWLDSNYPADGNSSEPGVSRGTCPVSSGKPQSIEITEINAMVTFSDIRFGDIGSTF
;
A
#
# COMPACT_ATOMS: atom_id res chain seq x y z
N MET A 1 3.60 -8.21 0.14
CA MET A 1 2.61 -7.76 -0.86
C MET A 1 1.35 -7.55 -0.09
N ASP A 2 1.15 -6.31 0.25
CA ASP A 2 0.10 -5.86 1.13
C ASP A 2 -0.95 -5.30 0.21
N VAL A 3 -1.92 -6.15 -0.10
CA VAL A 3 -3.01 -5.82 -1.03
C VAL A 3 -3.83 -4.66 -0.47
N TRP A 4 -3.93 -4.55 0.86
CA TRP A 4 -4.75 -3.57 1.54
C TRP A 4 -4.32 -3.38 3.00
N ASP A 5 -3.68 -2.25 3.30
CA ASP A 5 -3.57 -1.70 4.65
C ASP A 5 -4.39 -0.43 4.72
N ALA A 6 -5.42 -0.39 5.57
CA ALA A 6 -6.30 0.78 5.64
C ALA A 6 -7.07 0.88 6.95
N ASN A 7 -7.52 2.10 7.21
CA ASN A 7 -8.65 2.40 8.09
C ASN A 7 -9.63 3.31 7.34
N SER A 8 -10.57 3.96 8.02
CA SER A 8 -11.55 4.83 7.35
C SER A 8 -10.96 6.15 6.83
N ILE A 9 -9.73 6.51 7.19
CA ILE A 9 -9.07 7.78 6.87
C ILE A 9 -8.10 7.63 5.70
N SER A 10 -7.28 6.59 5.70
CA SER A 10 -6.27 6.35 4.67
C SER A 10 -6.20 4.87 4.29
N SER A 11 -5.68 4.61 3.09
CA SER A 11 -5.35 3.27 2.60
C SER A 11 -4.02 3.29 1.85
N ALA A 12 -3.29 2.19 1.92
CA ALA A 12 -2.13 1.90 1.10
C ALA A 12 -2.26 0.49 0.50
N PHE A 13 -1.67 0.30 -0.67
CA PHE A 13 -1.27 -1.01 -1.15
C PHE A 13 0.20 -0.97 -1.51
N THR A 14 0.95 -1.96 -1.05
CA THR A 14 2.40 -1.87 -0.98
C THR A 14 3.05 -3.19 -1.39
N SER A 15 4.10 -3.08 -2.19
CA SER A 15 4.87 -4.23 -2.62
C SER A 15 6.22 -4.27 -1.90
N HIS A 16 6.50 -5.39 -1.24
CA HIS A 16 7.70 -5.62 -0.45
C HIS A 16 8.45 -6.86 -0.97
N PRO A 17 9.49 -6.68 -1.80
CA PRO A 17 10.35 -7.77 -2.24
C PRO A 17 11.41 -8.12 -1.17
N CYS A 18 11.86 -9.37 -1.21
CA CYS A 18 12.96 -9.86 -0.38
C CYS A 18 13.99 -10.56 -1.28
N LEU A 19 15.26 -10.57 -0.89
CA LEU A 19 16.32 -11.34 -1.55
C LEU A 19 16.13 -12.85 -1.37
N VAL A 20 15.37 -13.24 -0.35
CA VAL A 20 14.98 -14.62 -0.06
C VAL A 20 13.60 -14.90 -0.60
N SER A 21 13.37 -16.14 -1.01
CA SER A 21 12.18 -16.54 -1.77
C SER A 21 11.33 -17.60 -1.07
N GLN A 22 11.51 -17.73 0.24
CA GLN A 22 10.73 -18.56 1.16
C GLN A 22 10.87 -18.00 2.58
N GLN A 23 10.03 -18.45 3.50
CA GLN A 23 10.18 -18.14 4.92
C GLN A 23 11.63 -18.46 5.36
N THR A 24 12.31 -17.43 5.87
CA THR A 24 13.73 -17.52 6.24
C THR A 24 13.91 -16.91 7.61
N ARG A 25 14.48 -17.67 8.54
CA ARG A 25 14.89 -17.15 9.85
C ARG A 25 16.12 -16.26 9.66
N CYS A 26 16.04 -15.01 10.13
CA CYS A 26 17.17 -14.07 10.13
C CYS A 26 17.85 -14.02 11.51
N SER A 27 19.05 -13.45 11.58
CA SER A 27 19.71 -13.09 12.84
C SER A 27 20.56 -11.83 12.70
N GLY A 28 20.68 -11.04 13.77
CA GLY A 28 21.48 -9.82 13.80
C GLY A 28 21.08 -8.83 12.69
N ALA A 29 22.07 -8.28 11.98
CA ALA A 29 21.86 -7.30 10.93
C ALA A 29 20.99 -7.81 9.76
N GLN A 30 20.89 -9.13 9.54
CA GLN A 30 20.02 -9.68 8.50
C GLN A 30 18.55 -9.33 8.72
N CYS A 31 18.13 -9.15 9.98
CA CYS A 31 16.75 -8.78 10.32
C CYS A 31 16.46 -7.28 10.14
N ILE A 32 17.47 -6.46 9.87
CA ILE A 32 17.37 -5.00 9.78
C ILE A 32 17.63 -4.60 8.32
N ASN A 33 16.58 -4.58 7.50
CA ASN A 33 16.56 -4.05 6.12
C ASN A 33 17.59 -4.64 5.13
N ASN A 34 18.19 -5.79 5.45
CA ASN A 34 19.21 -6.43 4.59
C ASN A 34 18.70 -7.64 3.79
N LEU A 35 17.57 -8.23 4.19
CA LEU A 35 16.95 -9.36 3.47
C LEU A 35 15.68 -8.97 2.72
N CYS A 36 14.94 -8.00 3.25
CA CYS A 36 13.65 -7.57 2.74
C CYS A 36 13.60 -6.05 2.72
N ASP A 37 12.89 -5.54 1.72
CA ASP A 37 12.47 -4.16 1.68
C ASP A 37 11.31 -3.95 2.68
N SER A 38 11.62 -3.29 3.80
CA SER A 38 10.65 -3.03 4.87
C SER A 38 9.78 -1.81 4.60
N ASP A 39 10.29 -0.83 3.86
CA ASP A 39 9.54 0.37 3.49
C ASP A 39 8.55 0.06 2.37
N GLY A 40 8.97 -0.73 1.38
CA GLY A 40 8.13 -1.12 0.26
C GLY A 40 8.05 -0.03 -0.82
N CYS A 41 7.38 -0.37 -1.93
CA CYS A 41 6.86 0.62 -2.87
C CYS A 41 5.34 0.73 -2.66
N ASP A 42 4.92 1.80 -1.97
CA ASP A 42 3.53 2.02 -1.57
C ASP A 42 2.78 2.93 -2.54
N PHE A 43 1.47 2.73 -2.58
CA PHE A 43 0.55 3.65 -3.21
C PHE A 43 -0.56 4.02 -2.22
N ASN A 44 -0.43 5.21 -1.63
CA ASN A 44 -1.43 5.86 -0.79
C ASN A 44 -1.88 7.15 -1.49
N SER A 45 -3.15 7.23 -1.90
CA SER A 45 -3.70 8.36 -2.65
C SER A 45 -3.47 9.72 -1.96
N PHE A 46 -3.62 9.78 -0.65
CA PHE A 46 -3.42 11.01 0.12
C PHE A 46 -1.94 11.41 0.13
N ARG A 47 -1.04 10.43 0.35
CA ARG A 47 0.43 10.63 0.30
C ARG A 47 0.90 11.11 -1.07
N LEU A 48 0.22 10.65 -2.12
CA LEU A 48 0.48 11.00 -3.52
C LEU A 48 -0.27 12.26 -3.99
N GLY A 49 -0.78 13.07 -3.06
CA GLY A 49 -1.34 14.40 -3.35
C GLY A 49 -2.85 14.42 -3.60
N GLU A 50 -3.50 13.29 -3.81
CA GLU A 50 -4.95 13.19 -4.04
C GLU A 50 -5.72 13.01 -2.73
N LYS A 51 -5.83 14.11 -1.99
CA LYS A 51 -6.42 14.16 -0.65
C LYS A 51 -7.95 13.98 -0.61
N GLY A 52 -8.62 14.07 -1.76
CA GLY A 52 -10.09 13.98 -1.87
C GLY A 52 -10.61 12.63 -2.35
N PHE A 53 -9.74 11.63 -2.52
CA PHE A 53 -10.10 10.35 -3.13
C PHE A 53 -10.68 9.34 -2.14
N TYR A 54 -9.97 9.04 -1.05
CA TYR A 54 -10.32 7.98 -0.09
C TYR A 54 -10.67 8.57 1.28
N GLY A 55 -11.88 8.31 1.78
CA GLY A 55 -12.28 8.75 3.11
C GLY A 55 -13.78 8.94 3.27
N LYS A 56 -14.22 9.37 4.45
CA LYS A 56 -15.65 9.61 4.71
C LYS A 56 -16.17 10.74 3.82
N ASN A 57 -17.23 10.47 3.06
CA ASN A 57 -17.83 11.38 2.09
C ASN A 57 -16.88 11.83 0.96
N MET A 58 -15.87 11.02 0.62
CA MET A 58 -14.98 11.24 -0.52
C MET A 58 -15.42 10.43 -1.75
N GLU A 59 -14.66 10.50 -2.85
CA GLU A 59 -14.95 9.76 -4.09
C GLU A 59 -15.13 8.26 -3.84
N LEU A 60 -14.20 7.65 -3.10
CA LEU A 60 -14.40 6.36 -2.46
C LEU A 60 -14.79 6.58 -0.98
N ASN A 61 -16.09 6.46 -0.72
CA ASN A 61 -16.65 6.76 0.59
C ASN A 61 -16.44 5.61 1.58
N THR A 62 -15.60 5.81 2.59
CA THR A 62 -15.29 4.76 3.60
C THR A 62 -16.40 4.54 4.63
N ASP A 63 -17.45 5.38 4.64
CA ASP A 63 -18.66 5.19 5.47
C ASP A 63 -19.60 4.12 4.90
N GLN A 64 -19.28 3.56 3.72
CA GLN A 64 -20.06 2.55 3.02
C GLN A 64 -19.16 1.41 2.57
N ARG A 65 -19.74 0.22 2.40
CA ARG A 65 -19.03 -0.90 1.79
C ARG A 65 -18.65 -0.57 0.34
N PHE A 66 -17.44 -0.96 -0.05
CA PHE A 66 -16.97 -0.95 -1.43
C PHE A 66 -16.18 -2.23 -1.73
N THR A 67 -15.94 -2.49 -3.00
CA THR A 67 -15.08 -3.56 -3.49
C THR A 67 -13.71 -2.99 -3.84
N VAL A 68 -12.65 -3.69 -3.46
CA VAL A 68 -11.27 -3.41 -3.89
C VAL A 68 -10.86 -4.47 -4.90
N VAL A 69 -10.40 -4.06 -6.07
CA VAL A 69 -9.88 -4.95 -7.10
C VAL A 69 -8.42 -4.61 -7.33
N THR A 70 -7.54 -5.61 -7.20
CA THR A 70 -6.11 -5.47 -7.46
C THR A 70 -5.72 -6.44 -8.58
N GLN A 71 -5.04 -5.93 -9.60
CA GLN A 71 -4.63 -6.70 -10.77
C GLN A 71 -3.10 -6.75 -10.83
N PHE A 72 -2.56 -7.93 -11.08
CA PHE A 72 -1.12 -8.18 -11.19
C PHE A 72 -0.80 -8.48 -12.66
N ILE A 73 -0.31 -7.49 -13.38
CA ILE A 73 -0.13 -7.52 -14.83
C ILE A 73 1.31 -7.88 -15.16
N SER A 74 1.49 -8.89 -15.99
CA SER A 74 2.80 -9.25 -16.52
C SER A 74 3.12 -8.50 -17.81
N SER A 75 4.41 -8.35 -18.10
CA SER A 75 4.93 -7.63 -19.26
C SER A 75 4.45 -8.16 -20.62
N ASP A 76 4.00 -9.41 -20.67
CA ASP A 76 3.55 -10.10 -21.88
C ASP A 76 2.12 -10.63 -21.79
N ASN A 77 1.37 -10.24 -20.75
CA ASN A 77 0.01 -10.74 -20.45
C ASN A 77 -0.09 -12.27 -20.29
N THR A 78 1.00 -12.96 -19.95
CA THR A 78 0.99 -14.39 -19.63
C THR A 78 1.12 -14.63 -18.13
N THR A 79 0.76 -15.83 -17.69
CA THR A 79 1.00 -16.24 -16.30
C THR A 79 2.47 -16.52 -16.00
N THR A 80 3.38 -16.49 -16.99
CA THR A 80 4.83 -16.74 -16.83
C THR A 80 5.69 -15.51 -16.96
N GLY A 81 5.16 -14.42 -17.52
CA GLY A 81 5.87 -13.16 -17.68
C GLY A 81 6.24 -12.50 -16.36
N THR A 82 7.19 -11.56 -16.42
CA THR A 82 7.61 -10.72 -15.31
C THR A 82 6.46 -9.79 -14.90
N LEU A 83 6.18 -9.65 -13.60
CA LEU A 83 5.21 -8.65 -13.12
C LEU A 83 5.75 -7.25 -13.47
N SER A 84 4.95 -6.48 -14.21
CA SER A 84 5.32 -5.14 -14.68
C SER A 84 4.47 -4.05 -14.05
N GLU A 85 3.25 -4.38 -13.60
CA GLU A 85 2.31 -3.39 -13.09
C GLU A 85 1.33 -4.00 -12.08
N ILE A 86 1.07 -3.29 -10.99
CA ILE A 86 0.00 -3.59 -10.04
C ILE A 86 -1.05 -2.49 -10.14
N ARG A 87 -2.20 -2.81 -10.73
CA ARG A 87 -3.33 -1.87 -10.88
C ARG A 87 -4.33 -2.01 -9.76
N ARG A 88 -5.03 -0.90 -9.51
CA ARG A 88 -6.11 -0.79 -8.54
C ARG A 88 -7.35 -0.23 -9.22
N LEU A 89 -8.51 -0.79 -8.90
CA LEU A 89 -9.79 -0.13 -9.10
C LEU A 89 -10.72 -0.47 -7.93
N TYR A 90 -11.77 0.32 -7.80
CA TYR A 90 -12.77 0.16 -6.76
C TYR A 90 -14.16 0.08 -7.37
N ILE A 91 -15.09 -0.55 -6.65
CA ILE A 91 -16.51 -0.51 -7.01
C ILE A 91 -17.32 -0.12 -5.79
N GLN A 92 -18.06 0.97 -5.92
CA GLN A 92 -18.95 1.45 -4.87
C GLN A 92 -20.29 1.82 -5.49
N ASN A 93 -21.39 1.37 -4.88
CA ASN A 93 -22.74 1.62 -5.38
C ASN A 93 -22.96 1.25 -6.85
N GLY A 94 -22.29 0.18 -7.31
CA GLY A 94 -22.36 -0.30 -8.70
C GLY A 94 -21.54 0.50 -9.71
N GLN A 95 -20.80 1.52 -9.28
CA GLN A 95 -19.93 2.32 -10.16
C GLN A 95 -18.48 1.88 -10.03
N ILE A 96 -17.80 1.73 -11.18
CA ILE A 96 -16.36 1.51 -11.24
C ILE A 96 -15.66 2.85 -11.02
N ILE A 97 -14.76 2.89 -10.05
CA ILE A 97 -13.92 4.03 -9.70
C ILE A 97 -12.48 3.61 -9.98
N GLN A 98 -11.81 4.29 -10.92
CA GLN A 98 -10.38 4.04 -11.17
C GLN A 98 -9.55 4.51 -9.99
N ASN A 99 -8.32 4.03 -9.84
CA ASN A 99 -7.44 4.55 -8.80
C ASN A 99 -7.16 6.05 -9.01
N SER A 100 -6.85 6.75 -7.93
CA SER A 100 -6.41 8.14 -8.02
C SER A 100 -5.12 8.24 -8.82
N LYS A 101 -4.94 9.34 -9.54
CA LYS A 101 -3.65 9.66 -10.17
C LYS A 101 -2.69 10.28 -9.16
N VAL A 102 -1.39 10.23 -9.46
CA VAL A 102 -0.39 10.93 -8.66
C VAL A 102 -0.43 12.44 -8.93
N ASN A 103 -0.25 13.22 -7.86
CA ASN A 103 -0.16 14.68 -7.88
C ASN A 103 0.99 15.16 -6.98
N VAL A 104 2.19 14.70 -7.33
CA VAL A 104 3.46 15.03 -6.68
C VAL A 104 4.44 15.50 -7.76
N PRO A 105 5.07 16.67 -7.61
CA PRO A 105 6.12 17.10 -8.53
C PRO A 105 7.25 16.07 -8.62
N GLY A 106 7.63 15.69 -9.85
CA GLY A 106 8.69 14.72 -10.11
C GLY A 106 8.23 13.28 -10.36
N ILE A 107 6.92 13.02 -10.26
CA ILE A 107 6.29 11.75 -10.64
C ILE A 107 5.36 12.01 -11.84
N ASP A 108 5.27 11.08 -12.80
CA ASP A 108 4.34 11.23 -13.93
C ASP A 108 2.89 11.32 -13.42
N SER A 109 2.25 12.47 -13.67
CA SER A 109 0.86 12.78 -13.28
C SER A 109 -0.21 11.89 -13.93
N THR A 110 0.15 11.08 -14.93
CA THR A 110 -0.74 10.09 -15.53
C THR A 110 -0.74 8.77 -14.78
N THR A 111 0.22 8.56 -13.87
CA THR A 111 0.37 7.33 -13.07
C THR A 111 -0.77 7.14 -12.08
N ASP A 112 -1.36 5.95 -12.09
CA ASP A 112 -2.40 5.50 -11.16
C ASP A 112 -2.17 4.04 -10.69
N SER A 113 -0.97 3.51 -10.91
CA SER A 113 -0.60 2.12 -10.64
C SER A 113 0.85 1.99 -10.17
N ILE A 114 1.19 0.86 -9.54
CA ILE A 114 2.57 0.59 -9.13
C ILE A 114 3.32 -0.05 -10.31
N THR A 115 4.39 0.61 -10.75
CA THR A 115 5.39 0.12 -11.70
C THR A 115 6.79 0.34 -11.12
N ASP A 116 7.81 -0.36 -11.62
CA ASP A 116 9.20 -0.10 -11.18
C ASP A 116 9.59 1.38 -11.41
N THR A 117 9.15 1.99 -12.51
CA THR A 117 9.38 3.43 -12.81
C THR A 117 8.71 4.34 -11.79
N TYR A 118 7.45 4.09 -11.46
CA TYR A 118 6.75 4.83 -10.40
C TYR A 118 7.49 4.74 -9.06
N CYS A 119 7.96 3.55 -8.69
CA CYS A 119 8.71 3.36 -7.44
C CYS A 119 10.01 4.17 -7.44
N GLU A 120 10.74 4.22 -8.56
CA GLU A 120 11.95 5.04 -8.69
C GLU A 120 11.65 6.55 -8.61
N GLU A 121 10.61 7.02 -9.29
CA GLU A 121 10.19 8.43 -9.25
C GLU A 121 9.71 8.86 -7.86
N GLN A 122 8.91 8.01 -7.19
CA GLN A 122 8.40 8.27 -5.84
C GLN A 122 9.54 8.37 -4.83
N GLU A 123 10.52 7.47 -4.89
CA GLU A 123 11.66 7.48 -3.98
C GLU A 123 12.52 8.74 -4.15
N LEU A 124 12.73 9.17 -5.39
CA LEU A 124 13.41 10.42 -5.69
C LEU A 124 12.62 11.64 -5.22
N ALA A 125 11.31 11.70 -5.49
CA ALA A 125 10.46 12.82 -5.14
C ALA A 125 10.30 12.99 -3.61
N PHE A 126 10.34 11.89 -2.86
CA PHE A 126 10.25 11.88 -1.40
C PHE A 126 11.62 11.88 -0.70
N ASN A 127 12.72 11.98 -1.46
CA ASN A 127 14.09 11.98 -0.95
C ASN A 127 14.39 10.75 -0.05
N ASN A 128 13.88 9.60 -0.45
CA ASN A 128 14.07 8.32 0.22
C ASN A 128 15.16 7.49 -0.48
N THR A 129 15.62 6.43 0.19
CA THR A 129 16.50 5.44 -0.41
C THR A 129 15.68 4.34 -1.04
N ASN A 130 15.84 4.11 -2.35
CA ASN A 130 15.11 3.05 -3.05
C ASN A 130 15.58 1.65 -2.64
N THR A 131 15.03 1.15 -1.53
CA THR A 131 15.23 -0.21 -1.02
C THR A 131 14.44 -1.23 -1.81
N PHE A 132 13.34 -0.84 -2.47
CA PHE A 132 12.52 -1.70 -3.32
C PHE A 132 13.27 -2.27 -4.53
N ARG A 133 14.20 -1.50 -5.11
CA ARG A 133 14.98 -1.94 -6.27
C ARG A 133 16.03 -2.99 -5.91
N GLN A 134 16.57 -2.96 -4.68
CA GLN A 134 17.69 -3.81 -4.26
C GLN A 134 17.39 -5.31 -4.37
N PRO A 135 16.22 -5.82 -3.95
CA PRO A 135 15.87 -7.22 -4.09
C PRO A 135 15.34 -7.57 -5.49
N GLY A 136 15.23 -6.60 -6.41
CA GLY A 136 14.81 -6.82 -7.80
C GLY A 136 13.40 -6.32 -8.14
N GLY A 137 12.82 -5.43 -7.33
CA GLY A 137 11.54 -4.78 -7.61
C GLY A 137 10.39 -5.76 -7.91
N LEU A 138 9.52 -5.37 -8.85
CA LEU A 138 8.35 -6.19 -9.22
C LEU A 138 8.72 -7.57 -9.80
N ALA A 139 9.86 -7.69 -10.45
CA ALA A 139 10.33 -8.97 -10.98
C ALA A 139 10.55 -10.00 -9.85
N HIS A 140 11.08 -9.58 -8.70
CA HIS A 140 11.25 -10.49 -7.56
C HIS A 140 9.93 -10.80 -6.87
N VAL A 141 9.02 -9.82 -6.79
CA VAL A 141 7.65 -10.03 -6.27
C VAL A 141 6.96 -11.13 -7.08
N ARG A 142 7.06 -11.09 -8.42
CA ARG A 142 6.56 -12.14 -9.30
C ARG A 142 7.14 -13.51 -8.98
N SER A 143 8.45 -13.60 -8.77
CA SER A 143 9.13 -14.86 -8.44
C SER A 143 8.55 -15.48 -7.17
N ASN A 144 8.26 -14.67 -6.15
CA ASN A 144 7.63 -15.12 -4.92
C ASN A 144 6.16 -15.52 -5.12
N MET A 145 5.39 -14.73 -5.87
CA MET A 145 4.00 -15.08 -6.21
C MET A 145 3.89 -16.41 -6.97
N ALA A 146 4.88 -16.73 -7.84
CA ALA A 146 4.94 -17.98 -8.60
C ALA A 146 4.89 -19.24 -7.72
N LYS A 147 5.46 -19.12 -6.52
CA LYS A 147 5.60 -20.23 -5.56
C LYS A 147 4.34 -20.43 -4.72
N GLY A 148 3.35 -19.55 -4.88
CA GLY A 148 2.19 -19.45 -4.01
C GLY A 148 2.48 -18.56 -2.81
N MET A 149 1.49 -17.72 -2.48
CA MET A 149 1.48 -16.92 -1.26
C MET A 149 0.26 -17.30 -0.43
N VAL A 150 0.34 -17.09 0.88
CA VAL A 150 -0.79 -17.27 1.81
C VAL A 150 -1.49 -15.93 1.98
N MET A 151 -2.82 -15.92 1.86
CA MET A 151 -3.63 -14.75 2.16
C MET A 151 -3.75 -14.59 3.68
N VAL A 152 -3.48 -13.37 4.17
CA VAL A 152 -3.63 -12.99 5.59
C VAL A 152 -4.69 -11.90 5.69
N MET A 153 -5.54 -11.99 6.71
CA MET A 153 -6.48 -10.93 7.11
C MET A 153 -6.23 -10.63 8.58
N SER A 154 -6.11 -9.36 8.94
CA SER A 154 -5.82 -8.94 10.30
C SER A 154 -6.48 -7.61 10.64
N ILE A 155 -6.55 -7.32 11.94
CA ILE A 155 -6.85 -6.02 12.52
C ILE A 155 -5.85 -5.83 13.65
N TRP A 156 -5.17 -4.68 13.68
CA TRP A 156 -4.04 -4.45 14.58
C TRP A 156 -3.86 -2.96 14.87
N ASN A 157 -3.24 -2.65 16.01
CA ASN A 157 -2.69 -1.35 16.34
C ASN A 157 -1.16 -1.46 16.35
N ASP A 158 -0.47 -0.32 16.24
CA ASP A 158 0.97 -0.28 16.01
C ASP A 158 1.70 0.30 17.23
N HIS A 159 2.49 -0.52 17.90
CA HIS A 159 3.29 -0.11 19.06
C HIS A 159 4.55 0.66 18.70
N ASP A 160 5.00 0.61 17.46
CA ASP A 160 6.25 1.22 17.01
C ASP A 160 5.98 2.59 16.37
N GLY A 161 5.05 2.64 15.41
CA GLY A 161 4.74 3.83 14.63
C GLY A 161 3.39 4.49 14.95
N ASN A 162 2.58 3.93 15.85
CA ASN A 162 1.21 4.38 16.15
C ASN A 162 0.32 4.53 14.89
N MET A 163 0.60 3.76 13.83
CA MET A 163 -0.10 3.82 12.54
C MET A 163 0.08 5.14 11.77
N LEU A 164 0.96 6.04 12.24
CA LEU A 164 1.15 7.37 11.66
C LEU A 164 1.69 7.30 10.21
N TRP A 165 2.46 6.24 9.90
CA TRP A 165 2.98 5.95 8.57
C TRP A 165 1.87 5.60 7.55
N LEU A 166 0.64 5.33 8.02
CA LEU A 166 -0.52 5.09 7.17
C LEU A 166 -1.43 6.31 7.07
N ASP A 167 -1.73 6.98 8.18
CA ASP A 167 -2.87 7.91 8.27
C ASP A 167 -2.56 9.30 8.85
N SER A 168 -1.30 9.62 9.11
CA SER A 168 -0.88 10.89 9.71
C SER A 168 0.33 11.50 8.97
N ASN A 169 1.08 12.38 9.65
CA ASN A 169 2.40 12.79 9.22
C ASN A 169 3.43 11.77 9.72
N TYR A 170 4.26 11.26 8.82
CA TYR A 170 5.35 10.35 9.17
C TYR A 170 6.63 10.67 8.39
N PRO A 171 7.78 10.90 9.08
CA PRO A 171 7.95 10.84 10.53
C PRO A 171 7.17 11.94 11.28
N ALA A 172 6.87 11.72 12.55
CA ALA A 172 5.95 12.58 13.33
C ALA A 172 6.45 14.02 13.53
N ASP A 173 7.77 14.22 13.49
CA ASP A 173 8.45 15.52 13.55
C ASP A 173 8.76 16.10 12.15
N GLY A 174 8.38 15.40 11.08
CA GLY A 174 8.54 15.83 9.70
C GLY A 174 7.69 17.05 9.36
N ASN A 175 8.20 17.90 8.47
CA ASN A 175 7.44 19.02 7.92
C ASN A 175 6.35 18.48 6.98
N SER A 176 5.08 18.70 7.33
CA SER A 176 3.92 18.21 6.56
C SER A 176 3.84 18.76 5.13
N SER A 177 4.58 19.83 4.83
CA SER A 177 4.67 20.42 3.48
C SER A 177 5.63 19.67 2.57
N GLU A 178 6.52 18.85 3.13
CA GLU A 178 7.44 18.04 2.32
C GLU A 178 6.69 16.89 1.65
N PRO A 179 6.94 16.62 0.36
CA PRO A 179 6.38 15.48 -0.34
C PRO A 179 6.56 14.17 0.42
N GLY A 180 5.48 13.38 0.53
CA GLY A 180 5.51 12.05 1.14
C GLY A 180 5.40 11.99 2.66
N VAL A 181 5.48 13.13 3.37
CA VAL A 181 5.33 13.19 4.84
C VAL A 181 3.87 13.03 5.27
N SER A 182 2.95 13.76 4.62
CA SER A 182 1.52 13.72 4.96
C SER A 182 0.84 12.53 4.30
N ARG A 183 0.26 11.61 5.07
CA ARG A 183 -0.31 10.32 4.60
C ARG A 183 -1.78 10.13 4.97
N GLY A 184 -2.31 11.03 5.78
CA GLY A 184 -3.73 11.15 6.11
C GLY A 184 -3.98 12.37 6.98
N THR A 185 -5.15 12.39 7.63
CA THR A 185 -5.60 13.53 8.43
C THR A 185 -5.59 13.26 9.94
N CYS A 186 -5.20 12.05 10.37
CA CYS A 186 -5.07 11.75 11.79
C CYS A 186 -3.98 12.64 12.43
N PRO A 187 -4.19 13.15 13.65
CA PRO A 187 -3.17 13.94 14.33
C PRO A 187 -1.98 13.07 14.73
N VAL A 188 -0.77 13.63 14.76
CA VAL A 188 0.46 12.92 15.17
C VAL A 188 0.43 12.37 16.61
N SER A 189 -0.54 12.78 17.42
CA SER A 189 -0.78 12.29 18.78
C SER A 189 -1.72 11.09 18.87
N SER A 190 -2.30 10.64 17.74
CA SER A 190 -3.25 9.53 17.65
C SER A 190 -2.56 8.15 17.68
N GLY A 191 -3.36 7.09 17.57
CA GLY A 191 -2.89 5.73 17.30
C GLY A 191 -2.17 4.99 18.44
N LYS A 192 -1.93 5.66 19.58
CA LYS A 192 -1.31 5.04 20.76
C LYS A 192 -2.09 3.79 21.17
N PRO A 193 -1.48 2.58 21.17
CA PRO A 193 -2.17 1.33 21.46
C PRO A 193 -3.00 1.36 22.75
N GLN A 194 -2.40 1.87 23.83
CA GLN A 194 -3.03 2.01 25.14
C GLN A 194 -4.30 2.87 25.12
N SER A 195 -4.37 3.86 24.22
CA SER A 195 -5.57 4.68 24.03
C SER A 195 -6.60 3.94 23.17
N ILE A 196 -6.17 3.40 22.02
CA ILE A 196 -7.04 2.73 21.04
C ILE A 196 -7.74 1.50 21.64
N GLU A 197 -7.04 0.71 22.46
CA GLU A 197 -7.59 -0.47 23.13
C GLU A 197 -8.74 -0.13 24.10
N ILE A 198 -8.82 1.12 24.53
CA ILE A 198 -9.88 1.62 25.43
C ILE A 198 -10.96 2.35 24.64
N THR A 199 -10.57 3.27 23.75
CA THR A 199 -11.51 4.16 23.06
C THR A 199 -12.21 3.48 21.89
N GLU A 200 -11.53 2.55 21.22
CA GLU A 200 -12.00 1.87 20.01
C GLU A 200 -12.18 0.35 20.25
N ILE A 201 -12.58 -0.05 21.46
CA ILE A 201 -12.70 -1.47 21.86
C ILE A 201 -13.63 -2.30 20.97
N ASN A 202 -14.57 -1.65 20.29
CA ASN A 202 -15.51 -2.27 19.36
C ASN A 202 -15.13 -2.08 17.89
N ALA A 203 -13.91 -1.62 17.61
CA ALA A 203 -13.40 -1.53 16.25
C ALA A 203 -13.45 -2.90 15.57
N MET A 204 -13.95 -2.92 14.34
CA MET A 204 -14.09 -4.14 13.56
C MET A 204 -13.86 -3.86 12.09
N VAL A 205 -13.44 -4.89 11.37
CA VAL A 205 -13.36 -4.91 9.91
C VAL A 205 -14.09 -6.13 9.40
N THR A 206 -14.81 -5.99 8.29
CA THR A 206 -15.49 -7.10 7.62
C THR A 206 -14.93 -7.25 6.22
N PHE A 207 -14.18 -8.34 6.00
CA PHE A 207 -13.78 -8.78 4.67
C PHE A 207 -14.78 -9.80 4.15
N SER A 208 -15.24 -9.65 2.90
CA SER A 208 -16.24 -10.54 2.30
C SER A 208 -16.14 -10.53 0.77
N ASP A 209 -16.81 -11.49 0.12
CA ASP A 209 -16.83 -11.63 -1.34
C ASP A 209 -15.41 -11.73 -1.97
N ILE A 210 -14.55 -12.53 -1.34
CA ILE A 210 -13.18 -12.76 -1.78
C ILE A 210 -13.22 -13.56 -3.09
N ARG A 211 -12.59 -13.00 -4.14
CA ARG A 211 -12.49 -13.60 -5.48
C ARG A 211 -11.07 -13.43 -6.01
N PHE A 212 -10.61 -14.40 -6.78
CA PHE A 212 -9.36 -14.35 -7.53
C PHE A 212 -9.53 -15.14 -8.84
N GLY A 213 -8.90 -14.69 -9.91
CA GLY A 213 -9.05 -15.27 -11.23
C GLY A 213 -8.41 -14.40 -12.31
N ASP A 214 -8.80 -14.65 -13.55
CA ASP A 214 -8.30 -13.90 -14.71
C ASP A 214 -8.67 -12.42 -14.61
N ILE A 215 -7.81 -11.56 -15.13
CA ILE A 215 -8.01 -10.10 -15.11
C ILE A 215 -9.34 -9.76 -15.81
N GLY A 216 -10.20 -9.02 -15.10
CA GLY A 216 -11.54 -8.64 -15.57
C GLY A 216 -12.66 -9.65 -15.29
N SER A 217 -12.39 -10.75 -14.60
CA SER A 217 -13.41 -11.79 -14.31
C SER A 217 -14.04 -11.71 -12.91
N THR A 218 -13.53 -10.86 -12.02
CA THR A 218 -13.88 -10.87 -10.59
C THR A 218 -14.89 -9.81 -10.17
N PHE A 219 -15.37 -8.97 -11.10
CA PHE A 219 -16.32 -7.91 -10.82
C PHE A 219 -17.38 -7.74 -11.90
#